data_AF-A0A519V6L5-F1
#
_entry.id   AF-A0A519V6L5-F1
#
_cell.length_a   1.000
_cell.length_b   1.000
_cell.length_c   1.000
_cell.angle_alpha   90.00
_cell.angle_beta   90.00
_cell.angle_gamma   90.00
#
_symmetry.space_group_name_H-M   'P 1'
#
loop_
_entity.id
_entity.type
_entity.pdbx_description
1 polymer ?
#
loop_
_entity_poly.entity_id
_entity_poly.type
_entity_poly.pdbx_seq_one_letter_code
_entity_poly.pdbx_strand_id
1 'polypeptide(L)'
;MMYFFYDYIFYRLAQWFFKKDGKSGIRAIALISSSQSFMVGLIVLSNVDLFLTVEERNLHSQKVGYVGAVVFLLLYFVNYNRFSDKYDRLQSHWEKEPKRKKIIKAFWVLISLLLPVLLFAIVFTK
;
A
#
# COMPACT_ATOMS: atom_id res chain seq x y z
N MET A 1 1.81 21.94 -7.53
CA MET A 1 1.83 20.46 -7.43
C MET A 1 0.75 20.05 -6.46
N MET A 2 -0.21 19.22 -6.87
CA MET A 2 -1.30 18.77 -6.00
C MET A 2 -0.77 17.65 -5.09
N TYR A 3 -0.72 17.88 -3.78
CA TYR A 3 -0.35 16.85 -2.81
C TYR A 3 -1.52 15.89 -2.63
N PHE A 4 -1.31 14.64 -3.02
CA PHE A 4 -2.33 13.60 -2.92
C PHE A 4 -2.20 12.83 -1.60
N PHE A 5 -3.27 12.16 -1.17
CA PHE A 5 -3.31 11.38 0.07
C PHE A 5 -2.13 10.40 0.23
N TYR A 6 -1.72 9.73 -0.85
CA TYR A 6 -0.56 8.83 -0.85
C TYR A 6 0.79 9.51 -0.63
N ASP A 7 0.94 10.79 -0.97
CA ASP A 7 2.19 11.53 -0.71
C ASP A 7 2.40 11.70 0.80
N TYR A 8 1.31 11.92 1.54
CA TYR A 8 1.35 12.00 3.00
C TYR A 8 1.62 10.63 3.65
N ILE A 9 1.01 9.56 3.13
CA ILE A 9 1.29 8.17 3.57
C ILE A 9 2.78 7.87 3.38
N PHE A 10 3.31 8.12 2.18
CA PHE A 10 4.72 7.91 1.88
C PHE A 10 5.62 8.71 2.82
N TYR A 11 5.35 9.99 3.02
CA TYR A 11 6.14 10.82 3.94
C TYR A 11 6.20 10.23 5.35
N ARG A 12 5.05 9.81 5.92
CA ARG A 12 5.02 9.26 7.28
C ARG A 12 5.74 7.93 7.40
N LEU A 13 5.57 7.05 6.42
CA LEU A 13 6.28 5.78 6.41
C LEU A 13 7.78 5.97 6.20
N ALA A 14 8.17 6.82 5.25
CA ALA A 14 9.57 7.14 4.99
C ALA A 14 10.22 7.80 6.21
N GLN A 15 9.50 8.66 6.93
CA GLN A 15 9.96 9.24 8.20
C GLN A 15 10.19 8.18 9.28
N TRP A 16 9.30 7.17 9.39
CA TRP A 16 9.51 6.04 10.29
C TRP A 16 10.77 5.26 9.92
N PHE A 17 10.94 4.92 8.64
CA PHE A 17 12.06 4.11 8.17
C PHE A 17 13.33 4.91 7.81
N PHE A 18 13.35 6.22 8.06
CA PHE A 18 14.43 7.10 7.57
C PHE A 18 15.82 6.66 8.03
N LYS A 19 15.94 6.14 9.25
CA LYS A 19 17.22 5.61 9.79
C LYS A 19 17.79 4.45 8.97
N LYS A 20 16.94 3.68 8.28
CA LYS A 20 17.32 2.48 7.53
C LYS A 20 17.38 2.74 6.02
N ASP A 21 16.45 3.53 5.51
CA ASP A 21 16.26 3.70 4.07
C ASP A 21 16.77 5.05 3.54
N GLY A 22 17.10 5.99 4.43
CA GLY A 22 17.43 7.36 4.09
C GLY A 22 16.32 8.02 3.25
N LYS A 23 16.72 8.76 2.22
CA LYS A 23 15.82 9.50 1.33
C LYS A 23 15.06 8.61 0.34
N SER A 24 15.51 7.37 0.12
CA SER A 24 14.89 6.45 -0.84
C SER A 24 13.49 6.02 -0.40
N GLY A 25 13.26 5.86 0.91
CA GLY A 25 11.99 5.39 1.45
C GLY A 25 11.56 4.01 0.93
N ILE A 26 12.51 3.13 0.59
CA ILE A 26 12.22 1.87 -0.11
C ILE A 26 11.19 0.98 0.61
N ARG A 27 11.22 0.90 1.94
CA ARG A 27 10.22 0.14 2.72
C ARG A 27 8.86 0.83 2.74
N ALA A 28 8.83 2.15 2.73
CA ALA A 28 7.58 2.90 2.62
C ALA A 28 6.89 2.60 1.27
N ILE A 29 7.67 2.58 0.19
CA ILE A 29 7.20 2.24 -1.16
C ILE A 29 6.69 0.80 -1.19
N ALA A 30 7.43 -0.14 -0.59
CA ALA A 30 7.02 -1.54 -0.49
C ALA A 30 5.68 -1.67 0.26
N LEU A 31 5.52 -1.05 1.43
CA LEU A 31 4.28 -1.13 2.21
C LEU A 31 3.07 -0.53 1.49
N ILE A 32 3.23 0.62 0.83
CA ILE A 32 2.16 1.23 0.02
C ILE A 32 1.77 0.28 -1.11
N SER A 33 2.77 -0.27 -1.81
CA SER A 33 2.55 -1.16 -2.95
C SER A 33 1.89 -2.46 -2.53
N SER A 34 2.29 -3.04 -1.39
CA SER A 34 1.61 -4.20 -0.79
C SER A 34 0.15 -3.88 -0.48
N SER A 35 -0.12 -2.78 0.22
CA SER A 35 -1.49 -2.37 0.57
C SER A 35 -2.38 -2.17 -0.67
N GLN A 36 -1.85 -1.51 -1.71
CA GLN A 36 -2.55 -1.35 -2.99
C GLN A 36 -2.77 -2.69 -3.70
N SER A 37 -1.81 -3.61 -3.64
CA SER A 37 -1.94 -4.94 -4.24
C SER A 37 -3.03 -5.77 -3.57
N PHE A 38 -3.15 -5.71 -2.25
CA PHE A 38 -4.26 -6.33 -1.53
C PHE A 38 -5.61 -5.72 -1.92
N MET A 39 -5.68 -4.39 -2.11
CA MET A 39 -6.90 -3.74 -2.58
C MET A 39 -7.29 -4.18 -3.99
N VAL A 40 -6.33 -4.27 -4.91
CA VAL A 40 -6.57 -4.79 -6.28
C VAL A 40 -7.01 -6.25 -6.22
N GLY A 41 -6.32 -7.07 -5.43
CA GLY A 41 -6.68 -8.47 -5.21
C GLY A 41 -8.10 -8.62 -4.67
N LEU A 42 -8.49 -7.80 -3.69
CA LEU A 42 -9.85 -7.78 -3.15
C LEU A 42 -10.88 -7.48 -4.25
N ILE A 43 -10.65 -6.44 -5.07
CA ILE A 43 -11.56 -6.09 -6.16
C ILE A 43 -11.64 -7.22 -7.19
N VAL A 44 -10.52 -7.73 -7.67
CA VAL A 44 -10.48 -8.75 -8.72
C VAL A 44 -11.13 -10.05 -8.23
N LEU A 45 -10.69 -10.57 -7.09
CA LEU A 45 -11.12 -11.87 -6.61
C LEU A 45 -12.57 -11.89 -6.13
N SER A 46 -13.06 -10.78 -5.54
CA SER A 46 -14.49 -10.69 -5.16
C SER A 46 -15.41 -10.75 -6.38
N ASN A 47 -14.95 -10.31 -7.55
CA ASN A 47 -15.71 -10.45 -8.80
C ASN A 47 -15.59 -11.88 -9.37
N VAL A 48 -14.45 -12.54 -9.20
CA VAL A 48 -14.24 -13.92 -9.66
C VAL A 48 -15.11 -14.91 -8.88
N ASP A 49 -15.35 -14.68 -7.58
CA ASP A 49 -16.24 -15.51 -6.75
C ASP A 49 -17.71 -15.49 -7.24
N LEU A 50 -18.10 -14.55 -8.12
CA LEU A 50 -19.41 -14.58 -8.79
C LEU A 50 -19.50 -15.62 -9.90
N PHE A 51 -18.37 -16.14 -10.38
CA PHE A 51 -18.28 -16.99 -11.57
C PHE A 51 -17.62 -18.35 -11.33
N LEU A 52 -16.78 -18.49 -10.31
CA LEU A 52 -16.04 -19.73 -10.04
C LEU A 52 -16.48 -20.39 -8.74
N THR A 53 -16.47 -21.72 -8.74
CA THR A 53 -16.64 -22.53 -7.52
C THR A 53 -15.37 -22.54 -6.67
N VAL A 54 -15.51 -22.95 -5.40
CA VAL A 54 -14.38 -23.06 -4.46
C VAL A 54 -13.31 -24.05 -4.95
N GLU A 55 -13.71 -25.15 -5.58
CA GLU A 55 -12.79 -26.16 -6.12
C GLU A 55 -11.96 -25.61 -7.30
N GLU A 56 -12.60 -24.89 -8.22
CA GLU A 56 -11.92 -24.23 -9.35
C GLU A 56 -10.94 -23.15 -8.88
N ARG A 57 -11.31 -22.41 -7.82
CA ARG A 57 -10.42 -21.42 -7.19
C ARG A 57 -9.19 -22.07 -6.58
N ASN A 58 -9.37 -23.18 -5.87
CA ASN A 58 -8.26 -23.92 -5.27
C ASN A 58 -7.31 -24.47 -6.34
N LEU A 59 -7.85 -24.98 -7.45
CA LEU A 59 -7.08 -25.45 -8.60
C LEU A 59 -6.21 -24.35 -9.22
N HIS A 60 -6.65 -23.09 -9.16
CA HIS A 60 -5.95 -21.94 -9.75
C HIS A 60 -5.23 -21.04 -8.74
N SER A 61 -5.21 -21.41 -7.46
CA SER A 61 -4.61 -20.64 -6.36
C SER A 61 -3.16 -20.21 -6.62
N GLN A 62 -2.32 -21.09 -7.17
CA GLN A 62 -0.93 -20.76 -7.53
C GLN A 62 -0.86 -19.69 -8.64
N LYS A 63 -1.69 -19.80 -9.67
CA LYS A 63 -1.74 -18.82 -10.78
C LYS A 63 -2.20 -17.46 -10.26
N VAL A 64 -3.20 -17.44 -9.37
CA VAL A 64 -3.66 -16.22 -8.70
C VAL A 64 -2.52 -15.59 -7.89
N GLY A 65 -1.73 -16.40 -7.17
CA GLY A 65 -0.54 -15.94 -6.45
C GLY A 65 0.49 -15.27 -7.37
N TYR A 66 0.79 -15.86 -8.53
CA TYR A 66 1.71 -15.26 -9.50
C TYR A 66 1.18 -13.96 -10.08
N VAL A 67 -0.11 -13.90 -10.43
CA VAL A 67 -0.75 -12.65 -10.89
C VAL A 67 -0.65 -11.57 -9.81
N GLY A 68 -0.92 -11.92 -8.54
CA GLY A 68 -0.76 -11.01 -7.42
C GLY A 68 0.66 -10.48 -7.26
N ALA A 69 1.68 -11.34 -7.44
CA ALA A 69 3.08 -10.94 -7.40
C ALA A 69 3.43 -9.96 -8.55
N VAL A 70 2.92 -10.21 -9.77
CA VAL A 70 3.10 -9.30 -10.91
C VAL A 70 2.44 -7.96 -10.65
N VAL A 71 1.21 -7.94 -10.13
CA VAL A 71 0.51 -6.71 -9.75
C VAL A 71 1.30 -5.93 -8.72
N PHE A 72 1.84 -6.61 -7.69
CA PHE A 72 2.70 -5.98 -6.69
C PHE A 72 3.94 -5.36 -7.31
N LEU A 73 4.66 -6.07 -8.18
CA LEU A 73 5.86 -5.55 -8.83
C LEU A 73 5.54 -4.32 -9.69
N LEU A 74 4.45 -4.35 -10.46
CA LEU A 74 4.02 -3.21 -11.27
C LEU A 74 3.71 -2.00 -10.39
N LEU A 75 2.92 -2.17 -9.34
CA LEU A 75 2.60 -1.09 -8.39
C LEU A 75 3.85 -0.58 -7.67
N TYR A 76 4.78 -1.48 -7.33
CA TYR A 76 6.06 -1.12 -6.73
C TYR A 76 6.88 -0.25 -7.66
N PHE A 77 7.04 -0.61 -8.93
CA PHE A 77 7.79 0.21 -9.89
C PHE A 77 7.12 1.57 -10.14
N VAL A 78 5.79 1.61 -10.25
CA VAL A 78 5.04 2.86 -10.39
C VAL A 78 5.26 3.76 -9.16
N ASN A 79 5.14 3.21 -7.96
CA ASN A 79 5.38 3.94 -6.72
C ASN A 79 6.85 4.32 -6.54
N TYR A 80 7.78 3.49 -7.00
CA TYR A 80 9.22 3.76 -6.97
C TYR A 80 9.53 5.00 -7.80
N ASN A 81 9.13 5.01 -9.07
CA ASN A 81 9.29 6.18 -9.95
C ASN A 81 8.55 7.40 -9.40
N ARG A 82 7.41 7.19 -8.75
CA ARG A 82 6.64 8.28 -8.14
C ARG A 82 7.31 8.84 -6.90
N PHE A 83 7.91 8.06 -6.02
CA PHE A 83 8.28 8.50 -4.67
C PHE A 83 9.78 8.56 -4.40
N SER A 84 10.61 7.93 -5.24
CA SER A 84 12.07 8.00 -5.09
C SER A 84 12.51 9.45 -4.95
N ASP A 85 13.31 9.70 -3.91
CA ASP A 85 13.93 10.99 -3.62
C ASP A 85 12.96 12.15 -3.30
N LYS A 86 11.67 11.86 -3.08
CA LYS A 86 10.69 12.90 -2.72
C LYS A 86 10.65 13.23 -1.24
N TYR A 87 11.34 12.46 -0.38
CA TYR A 87 11.26 12.61 1.06
C TYR A 87 11.53 14.05 1.53
N ASP A 88 12.65 14.65 1.12
CA ASP A 88 13.05 15.99 1.57
C ASP A 88 12.00 17.06 1.25
N ARG A 89 11.42 16.99 0.04
CA ARG A 89 10.38 17.92 -0.41
C ARG A 89 9.08 17.75 0.37
N LEU A 90 8.74 16.52 0.75
CA LEU A 90 7.54 16.25 1.54
C LEU A 90 7.75 16.60 3.01
N GLN A 91 8.96 16.42 3.54
CA GLN A 91 9.35 16.89 4.86
C GLN A 91 9.20 18.40 4.95
N SER A 92 9.73 19.17 4.00
CA SER A 92 9.63 20.64 4.03
C SER A 92 8.18 21.14 4.04
N HIS A 93 7.25 20.37 3.49
CA HIS A 93 5.82 20.71 3.48
C HIS A 93 5.10 20.35 4.80
N TRP A 94 5.39 19.20 5.42
CA TRP A 94 4.66 18.69 6.59
C TRP A 94 5.45 18.69 7.92
N GLU A 95 6.64 19.27 7.96
CA GLU A 95 7.46 19.38 9.16
C GLU A 95 6.76 20.18 10.27
N LYS A 96 6.16 21.31 9.91
CA LYS A 96 5.54 22.28 10.84
C LYS A 96 4.10 21.95 11.24
N GLU A 97 3.63 20.72 10.98
CA GLU A 97 2.27 20.34 11.37
C GLU A 97 2.08 20.29 12.90
N PRO A 98 0.94 20.77 13.44
CA PRO A 98 0.62 20.67 14.87
C PRO A 98 0.56 19.21 15.35
N LYS A 99 1.07 18.95 16.56
CA LYS A 99 1.14 17.59 17.16
C LYS A 99 -0.18 16.82 17.07
N ARG A 100 -1.30 17.45 17.40
CA ARG A 100 -2.64 16.84 17.33
C ARG A 100 -3.00 16.37 15.91
N LYS A 101 -2.73 17.19 14.89
CA LYS A 101 -2.96 16.83 13.48
C LYS A 101 -2.05 15.69 13.04
N LYS A 102 -0.79 15.67 13.49
CA LYS A 102 0.16 14.58 13.20
C LYS A 102 -0.37 13.23 13.68
N ILE A 103 -0.87 13.16 14.91
CA ILE A 103 -1.39 11.91 15.51
C ILE A 103 -2.62 11.40 14.75
N ILE A 104 -3.62 12.26 14.54
CA ILE A 104 -4.86 11.87 13.84
C ILE A 104 -4.53 11.35 12.43
N LYS A 105 -3.69 12.06 11.69
CA LYS A 105 -3.33 11.64 10.35
C LYS A 105 -2.44 10.38 10.34
N ALA A 106 -1.57 10.17 11.34
CA ALA A 106 -0.80 8.93 11.47
C ALA A 106 -1.71 7.73 11.71
N PHE A 107 -2.76 7.89 12.51
CA PHE A 107 -3.80 6.88 12.68
C PHE A 107 -4.49 6.54 11.35
N TRP A 108 -4.86 7.55 10.56
CA TRP A 108 -5.41 7.33 9.21
C TRP A 108 -4.44 6.62 8.26
N VAL A 109 -3.14 6.90 8.35
CA VAL A 109 -2.12 6.17 7.58
C VAL A 109 -2.14 4.68 7.95
N LEU A 110 -2.14 4.35 9.24
CA LEU A 110 -2.22 2.95 9.68
C LEU A 110 -3.48 2.26 9.20
N ILE A 111 -4.65 2.91 9.34
CA ILE A 111 -5.92 2.37 8.81
C ILE A 111 -5.80 2.12 7.31
N SER A 112 -5.30 3.08 6.53
CA SER A 112 -5.21 2.94 5.07
C SER A 112 -4.33 1.77 4.63
N LEU A 113 -3.30 1.43 5.41
CA LEU A 113 -2.39 0.32 5.11
C LEU A 113 -2.98 -1.03 5.53
N LEU A 114 -3.59 -1.08 6.72
CA LEU A 114 -4.10 -2.32 7.31
C LEU A 114 -5.46 -2.73 6.75
N LEU A 115 -6.33 -1.77 6.41
CA LEU A 115 -7.69 -2.05 5.99
C LEU A 115 -7.76 -2.98 4.77
N PRO A 116 -7.01 -2.76 3.67
CA PRO A 116 -7.04 -3.69 2.54
C PRO A 116 -6.58 -5.11 2.91
N VAL A 117 -5.57 -5.22 3.78
CA VAL A 117 -5.04 -6.53 4.23
C VAL A 117 -6.08 -7.27 5.07
N LEU A 118 -6.71 -6.57 6.01
CA LEU A 118 -7.73 -7.14 6.89
C LEU A 118 -8.97 -7.57 6.10
N LEU A 119 -9.45 -6.73 5.17
CA LEU A 119 -10.57 -7.07 4.31
C LEU A 119 -10.25 -8.29 3.43
N PHE A 120 -9.05 -8.31 2.82
CA PHE A 120 -8.61 -9.45 2.02
C PHE A 120 -8.58 -10.74 2.85
N ALA A 121 -8.01 -10.69 4.06
CA ALA A 121 -8.03 -11.85 4.96
C ALA A 121 -9.47 -12.30 5.23
N ILE A 122 -10.36 -11.42 5.70
CA ILE A 122 -11.74 -11.76 6.07
C ILE A 122 -12.53 -12.40 4.92
N VAL A 123 -12.31 -11.95 3.68
CA VAL A 123 -13.02 -12.46 2.51
C VAL A 123 -12.46 -13.82 2.07
N PHE A 124 -11.15 -14.03 2.15
CA PHE A 124 -10.49 -15.20 1.55
C PHE A 124 -10.00 -16.27 2.54
N THR A 125 -10.13 -16.07 3.86
CA THR A 125 -9.99 -17.16 4.86
C THR A 125 -11.31 -17.79 5.30
N LYS A 126 -12.44 -17.32 4.79
CA LYS A 126 -13.74 -17.99 4.93
C LYS A 126 -13.91 -19.06 3.85
#